data_AF-A0A061RNQ3-F1
#
_entry.id   AF-A0A061RNQ3-F1
#
_cell.length_a   1.000
_cell.length_b   1.000
_cell.length_c   1.000
_cell.angle_alpha   90.00
_cell.angle_beta   90.00
_cell.angle_gamma   90.00
#
_symmetry.space_group_name_H-M   'P 1'
#
loop_
_entity.id
_entity.type
_entity.pdbx_description
1 polymer ?
#
loop_
_entity_poly.entity_id
_entity_poly.type
_entity_poly.pdbx_seq_one_letter_code
_entity_poly.pdbx_strand_id
1 'polypeptide(L)'
;MMKATTHRRRSPSSGRVGSAAASASTSSSACLLTSTLSASFRGLEVLQLCVHGLGSAALAEEYCDFLYDHYAALQCGKPGREPVRSRSGALMLCPPDIPPEDGETGDDVGRSKQPDIYLHLIQVMLEPERRSDAANGPGPHAMSRVASMLSRKQHRINPMVALTLLPGSVPLRDVAPFLEGALRSMGEEQHNSAIVKNLRRSENLQVREELVHLRRRRIAVSSERACGICHKRIGSSVFAAYPDDTLVHFVCYKRTVDTANAVAFP
;
A
#
# COMPACT_ATOMS: atom_id res chain seq x y z
N MET A 1 -12.99 60.91 13.71
CA MET A 1 -13.27 59.56 14.26
C MET A 1 -12.08 58.66 13.99
N MET A 2 -11.28 58.44 15.04
CA MET A 2 -10.04 57.66 15.03
C MET A 2 -10.35 56.16 15.19
N LYS A 3 -9.69 55.28 14.44
CA LYS A 3 -9.57 53.85 14.81
C LYS A 3 -8.13 53.37 14.60
N ALA A 4 -7.66 52.69 15.63
CA ALA A 4 -6.27 52.48 16.01
C ALA A 4 -5.53 51.42 15.18
N THR A 5 -4.29 51.75 14.85
CA THR A 5 -3.25 50.85 14.32
C THR A 5 -2.57 50.15 15.51
N THR A 6 -2.76 48.84 15.67
CA THR A 6 -2.08 48.06 16.72
C THR A 6 -0.69 47.60 16.25
N HIS A 7 0.33 48.25 16.81
CA HIS A 7 1.75 47.93 16.68
C HIS A 7 2.10 46.73 17.57
N ARG A 8 2.49 45.58 17.01
CA ARG A 8 3.00 44.44 17.80
C ARG A 8 4.53 44.50 17.89
N ARG A 9 5.03 44.76 19.09
CA ARG A 9 6.45 44.78 19.47
C ARG A 9 7.07 43.39 19.27
N ARG A 10 8.21 43.32 18.58
CA ARG A 10 9.12 42.16 18.58
C ARG A 10 10.27 42.47 19.55
N SER A 11 10.48 41.57 20.50
CA SER A 11 11.70 41.51 21.32
C SER A 11 12.36 40.14 21.10
N PRO A 12 13.70 40.03 21.21
CA PRO A 12 14.46 38.85 20.81
C PRO A 12 14.69 37.89 21.98
N SER A 13 14.74 36.58 21.72
CA SER A 13 15.20 35.57 22.69
C SER A 13 16.12 34.55 22.03
N SER A 14 17.42 34.72 22.31
CA SER A 14 18.38 33.70 22.75
C SER A 14 18.43 32.34 22.04
N GLY A 15 19.52 32.17 21.27
CA GLY A 15 20.48 31.07 21.49
C GLY A 15 19.98 29.63 21.38
N ARG A 16 19.92 29.12 20.15
CA ARG A 16 19.81 27.67 19.89
C ARG A 16 21.22 27.11 19.72
N VAL A 17 21.78 26.60 20.81
CA VAL A 17 23.02 25.81 20.79
C VAL A 17 22.69 24.44 20.20
N GLY A 18 23.48 24.00 19.24
CA GLY A 18 23.24 22.76 18.49
C GLY A 18 23.38 21.50 19.33
N SER A 19 22.48 20.55 19.12
CA SER A 19 22.69 19.14 19.45
C SER A 19 22.15 18.26 18.31
N ALA A 20 22.84 18.31 17.16
CA ALA A 20 22.59 17.45 16.02
C ALA A 20 23.92 16.80 15.61
N ALA A 21 24.44 15.90 16.46
CA ALA A 21 25.69 15.17 16.15
C ALA A 21 25.89 13.87 16.94
N ALA A 22 24.84 13.24 17.51
CA ALA A 22 25.01 12.03 18.33
C ALA A 22 24.14 10.82 17.89
N SER A 23 23.36 10.91 16.82
CA SER A 23 22.41 9.86 16.40
C SER A 23 22.84 9.06 15.16
N ALA A 24 24.03 9.28 14.62
CA ALA A 24 24.46 8.65 13.36
C ALA A 24 25.45 7.47 13.54
N SER A 25 26.12 7.36 14.69
CA SER A 25 27.09 6.29 14.97
C SER A 25 26.48 5.08 15.70
N THR A 26 25.36 5.26 16.40
CA THR A 26 24.64 4.18 17.11
C THR A 26 23.81 3.30 16.19
N SER A 27 23.39 3.79 15.02
CA SER A 27 22.56 3.03 14.06
C SER A 27 23.31 1.86 13.40
N SER A 28 24.62 1.99 13.17
CA SER A 28 25.41 0.93 12.51
C SER A 28 25.69 -0.26 13.44
N SER A 29 26.05 0.00 14.70
CA SER A 29 26.29 -1.04 15.71
C SER A 29 25.00 -1.75 16.14
N ALA A 30 23.90 -1.00 16.30
CA ALA A 30 22.59 -1.56 16.60
C ALA A 30 22.07 -2.46 15.44
N CYS A 31 22.29 -2.05 14.18
CA CYS A 31 21.88 -2.83 13.01
C CYS A 31 22.65 -4.16 12.87
N LEU A 32 23.93 -4.19 13.25
CA LEU A 32 24.72 -5.43 13.28
C LEU A 32 24.26 -6.37 14.42
N LEU A 33 23.92 -5.82 15.58
CA LEU A 33 23.36 -6.59 16.70
C LEU A 33 21.94 -7.13 16.36
N THR A 34 21.07 -6.35 15.74
CA THR A 34 19.73 -6.82 15.35
C THR A 34 19.80 -7.89 14.26
N SER A 35 20.73 -7.76 13.30
CA SER A 35 20.94 -8.74 12.23
C SER A 35 21.50 -10.07 12.76
N THR A 36 22.47 -10.02 13.68
CA THR A 36 23.07 -11.22 14.29
C THR A 36 22.11 -11.93 15.25
N LEU A 37 21.33 -11.16 16.04
CA LEU A 37 20.27 -11.70 16.89
C LEU A 37 19.16 -12.35 16.07
N SER A 38 18.74 -11.73 14.95
CA SER A 38 17.72 -12.30 14.06
C SER A 38 18.17 -13.56 13.32
N ALA A 39 19.48 -13.76 13.13
CA ALA A 39 20.01 -14.97 12.50
C ALA A 39 20.09 -16.17 13.47
N SER A 40 20.11 -15.91 14.78
CA SER A 40 20.43 -16.91 15.79
C SER A 40 19.24 -17.29 16.68
N PHE A 41 18.23 -16.42 16.78
CA PHE A 41 17.12 -16.56 17.73
C PHE A 41 15.77 -16.31 17.04
N ARG A 42 14.71 -16.97 17.52
CA ARG A 42 13.33 -16.66 17.10
C ARG A 42 12.94 -15.26 17.61
N GLY A 43 12.05 -14.56 16.91
CA GLY A 43 11.66 -13.19 17.25
C GLY A 43 11.20 -12.99 18.71
N LEU A 44 10.51 -13.98 19.29
CA LEU A 44 10.11 -13.95 20.70
C LEU A 44 11.29 -14.04 21.67
N GLU A 45 12.29 -14.86 21.37
CA GLU A 45 13.49 -15.05 22.21
C GLU A 45 14.34 -13.78 22.24
N VAL A 46 14.44 -13.08 21.10
CA VAL A 46 15.11 -11.78 21.03
C VAL A 46 14.39 -10.76 21.92
N LEU A 47 13.06 -10.66 21.84
CA LEU A 47 12.28 -9.74 22.67
C LEU A 47 12.44 -10.04 24.17
N GLN A 48 12.42 -11.32 24.56
CA GLN A 48 12.66 -11.73 25.95
C GLN A 48 14.08 -11.39 26.42
N LEU A 49 15.11 -11.60 25.58
CA LEU A 49 16.49 -11.21 25.90
C LEU A 49 16.62 -9.69 26.06
N CYS A 50 15.96 -8.90 25.22
CA CYS A 50 16.04 -7.43 25.27
C CYS A 50 15.35 -6.86 26.52
N VAL A 51 14.16 -7.38 26.84
CA VAL A 51 13.34 -6.88 27.95
C VAL A 51 13.82 -7.42 29.30
N HIS A 52 14.05 -8.73 29.43
CA HIS A 52 14.43 -9.37 30.70
C HIS A 52 15.94 -9.53 30.87
N GLY A 53 16.69 -9.78 29.79
CA GLY A 53 18.14 -9.98 29.84
C GLY A 53 18.94 -8.68 29.90
N LEU A 54 18.53 -7.68 29.11
CA LEU A 54 19.21 -6.39 28.98
C LEU A 54 18.48 -5.23 29.68
N GLY A 55 17.24 -5.42 30.12
CA GLY A 55 16.42 -4.39 30.78
C GLY A 55 16.02 -3.21 29.87
N SER A 56 16.27 -3.28 28.56
CA SER A 56 16.12 -2.16 27.62
C SER A 56 14.96 -2.39 26.67
N ALA A 57 13.82 -1.75 26.94
CA ALA A 57 12.69 -1.74 26.00
C ALA A 57 12.98 -0.91 24.74
N ALA A 58 13.90 0.05 24.80
CA ALA A 58 14.25 0.85 23.63
C ALA A 58 14.89 -0.02 22.53
N LEU A 59 15.76 -0.97 22.92
CA LEU A 59 16.38 -1.90 21.98
C LEU A 59 15.36 -2.91 21.41
N ALA A 60 14.37 -3.30 22.22
CA ALA A 60 13.27 -4.12 21.75
C ALA A 60 12.37 -3.38 20.74
N GLU A 61 12.09 -2.08 20.97
CA GLU A 61 11.38 -1.22 20.02
C GLU A 61 12.13 -1.08 18.69
N GLU A 62 13.45 -0.88 18.72
CA GLU A 62 14.28 -0.81 17.51
C GLU A 62 14.26 -2.12 16.71
N TYR A 63 14.30 -3.27 17.39
CA TYR A 63 14.17 -4.58 16.75
C TYR A 63 12.78 -4.77 16.11
N CYS A 64 11.71 -4.36 16.80
CA CYS A 64 10.36 -4.39 16.25
C CYS A 64 10.22 -3.47 15.03
N ASP A 65 10.80 -2.26 15.08
CA ASP A 65 10.80 -1.31 13.97
C ASP A 65 11.49 -1.90 12.74
N PHE A 66 12.68 -2.47 12.92
CA PHE A 66 13.45 -3.11 11.86
C PHE A 66 12.64 -4.24 11.20
N LEU A 67 12.06 -5.14 11.99
CA LEU A 67 11.29 -6.25 11.44
C LEU A 67 10.01 -5.76 10.76
N TYR A 68 9.29 -4.82 11.37
CA TYR A 68 8.09 -4.24 10.76
C TYR A 68 8.38 -3.66 9.37
N ASP A 69 9.44 -2.84 9.26
CA ASP A 69 9.81 -2.21 8.00
C ASP A 69 10.30 -3.26 6.98
N HIS A 70 11.03 -4.28 7.41
CA HIS A 70 11.45 -5.40 6.57
C HIS A 70 10.25 -6.17 6.00
N TYR A 71 9.27 -6.52 6.84
CA TYR A 71 8.06 -7.21 6.40
C TYR A 71 7.17 -6.32 5.51
N ALA A 72 7.09 -5.02 5.79
CA ALA A 72 6.36 -4.07 4.96
C ALA A 72 6.99 -3.95 3.55
N ALA A 73 8.32 -3.92 3.46
CA ALA A 73 9.03 -3.89 2.18
C ALA A 73 8.77 -5.15 1.33
N LEU A 74 8.75 -6.34 1.95
CA LEU A 74 8.42 -7.60 1.27
C LEU A 74 6.97 -7.60 0.75
N GLN A 75 6.03 -6.96 1.44
CA GLN A 75 4.63 -6.89 1.03
C GLN A 75 4.38 -5.90 -0.13
N CYS A 76 5.13 -4.80 -0.19
CA CYS A 76 5.09 -3.83 -1.30
C CYS A 76 5.53 -4.44 -2.64
N GLY A 77 6.34 -5.51 -2.60
CA GLY A 77 6.87 -6.21 -3.77
C GLY A 77 5.92 -7.21 -4.43
N LYS A 78 4.66 -7.35 -4.00
CA LYS A 78 3.68 -8.17 -4.75
C LYS A 78 3.07 -7.32 -5.86
N PRO A 79 3.48 -7.48 -7.15
CA PRO A 79 2.73 -6.87 -8.22
C PRO A 79 1.31 -7.40 -8.11
N GLY A 80 0.35 -6.48 -7.93
CA GLY A 80 -1.05 -6.78 -8.15
C GLY A 80 -1.13 -7.44 -9.52
N ARG A 81 -1.55 -8.71 -9.54
CA ARG A 81 -1.88 -9.55 -10.69
C ARG A 81 -1.56 -8.84 -12.02
N GLU A 82 -0.39 -9.15 -12.59
CA GLU A 82 0.04 -8.63 -13.90
C GLU A 82 -1.17 -8.55 -14.84
N PRO A 83 -1.45 -7.40 -15.49
CA PRO A 83 -2.45 -7.38 -16.52
C PRO A 83 -2.02 -8.44 -17.53
N VAL A 84 -2.89 -9.42 -17.79
CA VAL A 84 -2.64 -10.51 -18.74
C VAL A 84 -2.08 -9.87 -20.01
N ARG A 85 -0.76 -9.96 -20.18
CA ARG A 85 -0.09 -9.61 -21.42
C ARG A 85 -0.62 -10.61 -22.44
N SER A 86 -1.64 -10.18 -23.17
CA SER A 86 -2.13 -10.91 -24.33
C SER A 86 -1.01 -10.93 -25.35
N ARG A 87 -0.20 -11.98 -25.28
CA ARG A 87 0.71 -12.34 -26.36
C ARG A 87 -0.15 -12.90 -27.50
N SER A 88 0.11 -12.34 -28.67
CA SER A 88 -0.13 -12.91 -30.00
C SER A 88 -1.51 -12.71 -30.59
N GLY A 89 -1.51 -12.09 -31.77
CA GLY A 89 -2.68 -11.89 -32.61
C GLY A 89 -3.38 -13.20 -32.98
N ALA A 90 -4.68 -13.19 -32.78
CA ALA A 90 -5.65 -13.96 -33.54
C ALA A 90 -6.97 -13.21 -33.40
N LEU A 91 -7.67 -13.06 -34.53
CA LEU A 91 -9.03 -12.54 -34.60
C LEU A 91 -9.91 -13.33 -33.62
N MET A 92 -10.17 -12.77 -32.45
CA MET A 92 -11.23 -13.24 -31.56
C MET A 92 -12.41 -12.31 -31.73
N LEU A 93 -13.38 -12.81 -32.48
CA LEU A 93 -14.79 -12.47 -32.35
C LEU A 93 -15.14 -12.49 -30.85
N CYS A 94 -15.77 -11.41 -30.40
CA CYS A 94 -16.23 -11.03 -29.05
C CYS A 94 -16.13 -12.08 -27.92
N PRO A 95 -15.57 -11.74 -26.74
CA PRO A 95 -16.08 -12.25 -25.48
C PRO A 95 -17.40 -11.53 -25.12
N PRO A 96 -18.31 -12.23 -24.43
CA PRO A 96 -19.66 -11.76 -24.13
C PRO A 96 -19.61 -10.59 -23.15
N ASP A 97 -20.71 -9.85 -23.10
CA ASP A 97 -21.03 -8.85 -22.09
C ASP A 97 -20.51 -9.28 -20.71
N ILE A 98 -19.44 -8.65 -20.24
CA ILE A 98 -19.15 -8.63 -18.82
C ILE A 98 -20.14 -7.59 -18.30
N PRO A 99 -21.22 -8.00 -17.61
CA PRO A 99 -22.12 -7.03 -16.99
C PRO A 99 -21.31 -6.08 -16.11
N PRO A 100 -21.80 -4.85 -15.84
CA PRO A 100 -21.21 -4.06 -14.77
C PRO A 100 -21.18 -4.97 -13.54
N GLU A 101 -19.98 -5.31 -13.06
CA GLU A 101 -19.88 -5.89 -11.74
C GLU A 101 -20.23 -4.76 -10.78
N ASP A 102 -21.53 -4.54 -10.61
CA ASP A 102 -22.17 -4.02 -9.42
C ASP A 102 -22.13 -5.14 -8.36
N GLY A 103 -20.97 -5.78 -8.23
CA GLY A 103 -20.63 -6.67 -7.16
C GLY A 103 -20.15 -5.80 -6.02
N GLU A 104 -21.09 -5.40 -5.16
CA GLU A 104 -20.82 -5.16 -3.75
C GLU A 104 -20.36 -6.48 -3.10
N THR A 105 -19.23 -7.02 -3.55
CA THR A 105 -18.61 -8.15 -2.87
C THR A 105 -17.67 -7.61 -1.84
N GLY A 106 -18.23 -7.50 -0.63
CA GLY A 106 -17.57 -7.90 0.60
C GLY A 106 -16.54 -6.92 1.12
N ASP A 107 -16.80 -6.48 2.34
CA ASP A 107 -15.80 -6.05 3.29
C ASP A 107 -14.68 -7.09 3.40
N ASP A 108 -13.72 -7.11 2.47
CA ASP A 108 -12.46 -7.77 2.73
C ASP A 108 -11.66 -6.81 3.62
N VAL A 109 -12.00 -6.84 4.91
CA VAL A 109 -11.10 -6.45 6.01
C VAL A 109 -9.96 -7.47 6.06
N GLY A 110 -9.29 -7.67 4.92
CA GLY A 110 -8.03 -8.36 4.80
C GLY A 110 -6.93 -7.41 5.22
N ARG A 111 -6.99 -6.92 6.47
CA ARG A 111 -5.81 -6.28 7.08
C ARG A 111 -4.71 -7.33 7.00
N SER A 112 -3.74 -7.08 6.13
CA SER A 112 -2.65 -8.01 5.86
C SER A 112 -2.02 -8.40 7.18
N LYS A 113 -1.76 -9.71 7.34
CA LYS A 113 -1.04 -10.36 8.45
C LYS A 113 0.31 -9.69 8.68
N GLN A 114 0.32 -8.47 9.20
CA GLN A 114 1.52 -7.90 9.76
C GLN A 114 1.87 -8.78 10.94
N PRO A 115 3.13 -9.22 11.06
CA PRO A 115 3.51 -10.05 12.17
C PRO A 115 3.17 -9.27 13.43
N ASP A 116 2.49 -9.95 14.35
CA ASP A 116 2.01 -9.45 15.64
C ASP A 116 3.17 -9.05 16.58
N ILE A 117 4.30 -8.57 16.06
CA ILE A 117 5.56 -8.43 16.77
C ILE A 117 5.49 -7.38 17.87
N TYR A 118 4.79 -6.27 17.62
CA TYR A 118 4.53 -5.29 18.67
C TYR A 118 3.53 -5.83 19.70
N LEU A 119 2.62 -6.73 19.33
CA LEU A 119 1.71 -7.39 20.26
C LEU A 119 2.47 -8.39 21.16
N HIS A 120 3.45 -9.10 20.60
CA HIS A 120 4.36 -9.94 21.39
C HIS A 120 5.25 -9.10 22.30
N LEU A 121 5.74 -7.93 21.85
CA LEU A 121 6.47 -7.00 22.72
C LEU A 121 5.58 -6.52 23.87
N ILE A 122 4.32 -6.19 23.62
CA ILE A 122 3.35 -5.85 24.67
C ILE A 122 3.24 -7.01 25.68
N GLN A 123 3.03 -8.24 25.22
CA GLN A 123 2.95 -9.41 26.10
C GLN A 123 4.22 -9.58 26.96
N VAL A 124 5.40 -9.52 26.36
CA VAL A 124 6.68 -9.65 27.08
C VAL A 124 6.89 -8.51 28.08
N MET A 125 6.47 -7.29 27.77
CA MET A 125 6.54 -6.15 28.69
C MET A 125 5.51 -6.20 29.82
N LEU A 126 4.40 -6.91 29.62
CA LEU A 126 3.32 -7.10 30.58
C LEU A 126 3.49 -8.35 31.45
N GLU A 127 4.36 -9.29 31.05
CA GLU A 127 4.67 -10.49 31.84
C GLU A 127 5.37 -10.10 33.16
N PRO A 128 4.81 -10.49 34.32
CA PRO A 128 5.48 -10.24 35.59
C PRO A 128 6.73 -11.11 35.69
N GLU A 129 7.87 -10.50 36.01
CA GLU A 129 9.07 -11.23 36.41
C GLU A 129 8.69 -12.22 37.54
N ARG A 130 8.89 -13.52 37.30
CA ARG A 130 8.46 -14.64 38.16
C ARG A 130 9.14 -14.72 39.54
N ARG A 131 9.48 -13.60 40.18
CA ARG A 131 10.14 -13.56 41.49
C ARG A 131 9.72 -12.31 42.26
N SER A 132 8.50 -12.26 42.78
CA SER A 132 8.23 -12.00 44.22
C SER A 132 6.76 -11.70 44.53
N ASP A 133 5.98 -11.01 43.69
CA ASP A 133 4.64 -10.53 44.12
C ASP A 133 3.53 -10.84 43.10
N ALA A 134 3.00 -12.07 43.09
CA ALA A 134 1.85 -12.44 42.25
C ALA A 134 0.51 -11.77 42.66
N ALA A 135 0.52 -10.93 43.71
CA ALA A 135 -0.67 -10.25 44.23
C ALA A 135 -0.83 -8.81 43.70
N ASN A 136 0.23 -8.20 43.16
CA ASN A 136 0.19 -6.87 42.55
C ASN A 136 0.43 -7.04 41.04
N GLY A 137 -0.49 -6.55 40.22
CA GLY A 137 -0.35 -6.57 38.76
C GLY A 137 0.93 -5.87 38.26
N PRO A 138 1.15 -5.82 36.93
CA PRO A 138 2.38 -5.23 36.37
C PRO A 138 2.62 -3.81 36.91
N GLY A 139 3.84 -3.54 37.34
CA GLY A 139 4.17 -2.32 38.07
C GLY A 139 3.80 -1.03 37.29
N PRO A 140 3.51 0.10 37.98
CA PRO A 140 3.07 1.34 37.34
C PRO A 140 4.03 1.86 36.25
N HIS A 141 5.33 1.58 36.42
CA HIS A 141 6.37 1.99 35.49
C HIS A 141 6.41 1.14 34.21
N ALA A 142 5.99 -0.13 34.26
CA ALA A 142 5.85 -0.97 33.07
C ALA A 142 4.67 -0.49 32.22
N MET A 143 3.55 -0.13 32.87
CA MET A 143 2.35 0.36 32.17
C MET A 143 2.60 1.69 31.47
N SER A 144 3.25 2.64 32.14
CA SER A 144 3.62 3.93 31.54
C SER A 144 4.49 3.74 30.29
N ARG A 145 5.43 2.79 30.31
CA ARG A 145 6.26 2.46 29.14
C ARG A 145 5.42 1.91 27.99
N VAL A 146 4.58 0.92 28.25
CA VAL A 146 3.67 0.33 27.25
C VAL A 146 2.74 1.39 26.66
N ALA A 147 2.11 2.23 27.48
CA ALA A 147 1.23 3.31 27.01
C ALA A 147 1.98 4.34 26.13
N SER A 148 3.20 4.71 26.53
CA SER A 148 4.05 5.59 25.73
C SER A 148 4.44 4.97 24.38
N MET A 149 4.70 3.67 24.34
CA MET A 149 5.05 2.95 23.12
C MET A 149 3.83 2.83 22.20
N LEU A 150 2.67 2.45 22.76
CA LEU A 150 1.39 2.36 22.04
C LEU A 150 1.06 3.68 21.33
N SER A 151 1.13 4.81 22.04
CA SER A 151 0.85 6.13 21.45
C SER A 151 1.80 6.48 20.29
N ARG A 152 3.10 6.15 20.38
CA ARG A 152 4.07 6.40 19.29
C ARG A 152 3.87 5.46 18.09
N LYS A 153 3.53 4.20 18.34
CA LYS A 153 3.48 3.12 17.33
C LYS A 153 2.06 2.75 16.90
N GLN A 154 1.08 3.60 17.19
CA GLN A 154 -0.34 3.36 16.92
C GLN A 154 -0.69 2.91 15.49
N HIS A 155 0.01 3.41 14.48
CA HIS A 155 -0.22 3.05 13.07
C HIS A 155 0.31 1.65 12.69
N ARG A 156 1.15 1.05 13.53
CA ARG A 156 1.80 -0.26 13.30
C ARG A 156 1.14 -1.39 14.10
N ILE A 157 0.14 -1.06 14.92
CA ILE A 157 -0.45 -1.96 15.90
C ILE A 157 -1.93 -2.11 15.58
N ASN A 158 -2.44 -3.35 15.65
CA ASN A 158 -3.88 -3.57 15.57
C ASN A 158 -4.54 -3.15 16.91
N PRO A 159 -5.36 -2.08 16.94
CA PRO A 159 -5.92 -1.58 18.18
C PRO A 159 -6.87 -2.58 18.84
N MET A 160 -7.61 -3.36 18.05
CA MET A 160 -8.55 -4.35 18.60
C MET A 160 -7.81 -5.43 19.39
N VAL A 161 -6.73 -5.96 18.84
CA VAL A 161 -5.94 -7.00 19.51
C VAL A 161 -5.14 -6.42 20.67
N ALA A 162 -4.55 -5.23 20.51
CA ALA A 162 -3.81 -4.57 21.58
C ALA A 162 -4.68 -4.33 22.83
N LEU A 163 -5.94 -3.92 22.66
CA LEU A 163 -6.86 -3.70 23.77
C LEU A 163 -7.20 -4.99 24.52
N THR A 164 -7.24 -6.14 23.84
CA THR A 164 -7.48 -7.44 24.51
C THR A 164 -6.28 -7.92 25.34
N LEU A 165 -5.08 -7.42 25.04
CA LEU A 165 -3.85 -7.77 25.76
C LEU A 165 -3.61 -6.88 26.99
N LEU A 166 -4.24 -5.70 27.05
CA LEU A 166 -4.08 -4.78 28.16
C LEU A 166 -4.87 -5.29 29.40
N PRO A 167 -4.28 -5.23 30.60
CA PRO A 167 -4.99 -5.60 31.81
C PRO A 167 -6.11 -4.59 32.11
N GLY A 168 -7.23 -5.06 32.67
CA GLY A 168 -8.39 -4.21 32.99
C GLY A 168 -8.15 -3.15 34.08
N SER A 169 -6.97 -3.14 34.69
CA SER A 169 -6.53 -2.15 35.69
C SER A 169 -5.92 -0.88 35.08
N VAL A 170 -5.80 -0.79 33.75
CA VAL A 170 -5.18 0.36 33.09
C VAL A 170 -6.14 1.55 33.04
N PRO A 171 -5.74 2.75 33.48
CA PRO A 171 -6.58 3.93 33.38
C PRO A 171 -6.74 4.34 31.91
N LEU A 172 -7.99 4.59 31.50
CA LEU A 172 -8.32 5.00 30.13
C LEU A 172 -7.55 6.25 29.68
N ARG A 173 -7.24 7.16 30.61
CA ARG A 173 -6.47 8.39 30.34
C ARG A 173 -5.10 8.13 29.69
N ASP A 174 -4.44 7.04 30.07
CA ASP A 174 -3.09 6.74 29.57
C ASP A 174 -3.14 6.07 28.19
N VAL A 175 -4.27 5.44 27.85
CA VAL A 175 -4.51 4.76 26.56
C VAL A 175 -5.24 5.67 25.56
N ALA A 176 -5.89 6.74 26.03
CA ALA A 176 -6.63 7.68 25.17
C ALA A 176 -5.82 8.23 23.98
N PRO A 177 -4.55 8.67 24.14
CA PRO A 177 -3.76 9.15 23.01
C PRO A 177 -3.51 8.07 21.93
N PHE A 178 -3.41 6.81 22.35
CA PHE A 178 -3.29 5.67 21.43
C PHE A 178 -4.60 5.42 20.68
N LEU A 179 -5.74 5.45 21.36
CA LEU A 179 -7.05 5.24 20.73
C LEU A 179 -7.37 6.34 19.73
N GLU A 180 -7.13 7.60 20.09
CA GLU A 180 -7.41 8.75 19.23
C GLU A 180 -6.65 8.68 17.92
N GLY A 181 -5.35 8.41 17.95
CA GLY A 181 -4.59 8.33 16.71
C GLY A 181 -4.74 6.97 16.00
N ALA A 182 -5.06 5.87 16.68
CA ALA A 182 -5.47 4.64 16.03
C ALA A 182 -6.75 4.84 15.21
N LEU A 183 -7.79 5.47 15.80
CA LEU A 183 -9.03 5.80 15.09
C LEU A 183 -8.79 6.76 13.92
N ARG A 184 -7.97 7.80 14.12
CA ARG A 184 -7.61 8.75 13.06
C ARG A 184 -6.93 8.05 11.89
N SER A 185 -5.88 7.27 12.17
CA SER A 185 -5.12 6.56 11.13
C SER A 185 -5.96 5.53 10.39
N MET A 186 -6.86 4.81 11.08
CA MET A 186 -7.81 3.92 10.43
C MET A 186 -8.77 4.68 9.51
N GLY A 187 -9.28 5.83 9.94
CA GLY A 187 -10.13 6.68 9.10
C GLY A 187 -9.41 7.20 7.87
N GLU A 188 -8.17 7.67 8.03
CA GLU A 188 -7.31 8.12 6.93
C GLU A 188 -7.01 6.99 5.93
N GLU A 189 -6.68 5.79 6.42
CA GLU A 189 -6.39 4.62 5.59
C GLU A 189 -7.62 4.18 4.78
N GLN A 190 -8.80 4.13 5.40
CA GLN A 190 -10.06 3.79 4.74
C GLN A 190 -10.42 4.83 3.69
N HIS A 191 -10.32 6.13 4.03
CA HIS A 191 -10.61 7.22 3.12
C HIS A 191 -9.68 7.20 1.89
N ASN A 192 -8.37 7.08 2.11
CA ASN A 192 -7.38 7.01 1.04
C ASN A 192 -7.60 5.77 0.16
N SER A 193 -7.89 4.61 0.76
CA SER A 193 -8.19 3.38 0.01
C SER A 193 -9.45 3.52 -0.84
N ALA A 194 -10.50 4.16 -0.31
CA ALA A 194 -11.72 4.45 -1.06
C ALA A 194 -11.46 5.41 -2.22
N ILE A 195 -10.67 6.48 -2.01
CA ILE A 195 -10.26 7.40 -3.07
C ILE A 195 -9.51 6.65 -4.18
N VAL A 196 -8.48 5.87 -3.83
CA VAL A 196 -7.68 5.12 -4.83
C VAL A 196 -8.55 4.12 -5.58
N LYS A 197 -9.45 3.40 -4.88
CA LYS A 197 -10.41 2.47 -5.50
C LYS A 197 -11.30 3.19 -6.51
N ASN A 198 -11.85 4.33 -6.14
CA ASN A 198 -12.75 5.11 -6.99
C ASN A 198 -12.04 5.75 -8.18
N LEU A 199 -10.81 6.23 -8.00
CA LEU A 199 -9.99 6.74 -9.10
C LEU A 199 -9.70 5.65 -10.14
N ARG A 200 -9.27 4.46 -9.69
CA ARG A 200 -9.05 3.31 -10.59
C ARG A 200 -10.33 2.87 -11.28
N ARG A 201 -11.46 2.86 -10.57
CA ARG A 201 -12.77 2.56 -11.16
C ARG A 201 -13.13 3.58 -12.24
N SER A 202 -12.93 4.88 -11.99
CA SER A 202 -13.20 5.95 -12.95
C SER A 202 -12.37 5.80 -14.22
N GLU A 203 -11.05 5.59 -14.07
CA GLU A 203 -10.15 5.37 -15.21
C GLU A 203 -10.55 4.13 -16.01
N ASN A 204 -10.86 3.03 -15.32
CA ASN A 204 -11.29 1.79 -15.95
C ASN A 204 -12.61 1.97 -16.75
N LEU A 205 -13.56 2.73 -16.21
CA LEU A 205 -14.80 3.05 -16.89
C LEU A 205 -14.56 3.90 -18.14
N GLN A 206 -13.69 4.91 -18.07
CA GLN A 206 -13.33 5.74 -19.23
C GLN A 206 -12.73 4.92 -20.37
N VAL A 207 -11.76 4.03 -20.06
CA VAL A 207 -11.16 3.15 -21.06
C VAL A 207 -12.19 2.19 -21.66
N ARG A 208 -13.10 1.65 -20.84
CA ARG A 208 -14.18 0.78 -21.33
C ARG A 208 -15.16 1.53 -22.23
N GLU A 209 -15.52 2.76 -21.89
CA GLU A 209 -16.38 3.60 -22.70
C GLU A 209 -15.73 3.89 -24.07
N GLU A 210 -14.46 4.26 -24.09
CA GLU A 210 -13.70 4.49 -25.32
C GLU A 210 -13.65 3.22 -26.19
N LEU A 211 -13.40 2.05 -25.57
CA LEU A 211 -13.43 0.77 -26.24
C LEU A 211 -14.79 0.51 -26.91
N VAL A 212 -15.88 0.72 -26.15
CA VAL A 212 -17.25 0.57 -26.67
C VAL A 212 -17.49 1.55 -27.82
N HIS A 213 -17.05 2.81 -27.72
CA HIS A 213 -17.17 3.80 -28.77
C HIS A 213 -16.44 3.36 -30.06
N LEU A 214 -15.20 2.89 -29.95
CA LEU A 214 -14.42 2.38 -31.07
C LEU A 214 -15.04 1.12 -31.70
N ARG A 215 -15.60 0.21 -30.89
CA ARG A 215 -16.30 -1.00 -31.37
C ARG A 215 -17.65 -0.70 -32.02
N ARG A 216 -18.33 0.36 -31.61
CA ARG A 216 -19.62 0.79 -32.21
C ARG A 216 -19.46 1.32 -33.64
N ARG A 217 -18.23 1.64 -34.07
CA ARG A 217 -17.98 2.09 -35.44
C ARG A 217 -18.43 1.03 -36.45
N ARG A 218 -19.21 1.44 -37.44
CA ARG A 218 -19.71 0.59 -38.52
C ARG A 218 -19.33 1.21 -39.85
N ILE A 219 -18.90 0.37 -40.79
CA ILE A 219 -18.55 0.78 -42.15
C ILE A 219 -19.56 0.14 -43.09
N ALA A 220 -20.28 0.97 -43.84
CA ALA A 220 -21.17 0.48 -44.89
C ALA A 220 -20.35 0.01 -46.10
N VAL A 221 -20.45 -1.28 -46.41
CA VAL A 221 -19.78 -1.90 -47.56
C VAL A 221 -20.74 -1.92 -48.75
N SER A 222 -20.54 -1.00 -49.70
CA SER A 222 -21.24 -1.03 -50.99
C SER A 222 -20.42 -1.80 -52.03
N SER A 223 -21.06 -2.23 -53.12
CA SER A 223 -20.41 -2.93 -54.23
C SER A 223 -19.40 -2.05 -55.01
N GLU A 224 -19.42 -0.73 -54.78
CA GLU A 224 -18.53 0.25 -55.41
C GLU A 224 -17.24 0.49 -54.63
N ARG A 225 -17.18 0.09 -53.35
CA ARG A 225 -15.99 0.27 -52.51
C ARG A 225 -14.80 -0.51 -53.11
N ALA A 226 -13.70 0.19 -53.32
CA ALA A 226 -12.44 -0.37 -53.82
C ALA A 226 -11.39 -0.45 -52.71
N CYS A 227 -10.46 -1.39 -52.86
CA CYS A 227 -9.32 -1.54 -51.97
C CYS A 227 -8.40 -0.32 -52.07
N GLY A 228 -8.04 0.29 -50.93
CA GLY A 228 -7.12 1.44 -50.88
C GLY A 228 -5.68 1.17 -51.36
N ILE A 229 -5.30 -0.09 -51.57
CA ILE A 229 -3.94 -0.48 -51.99
C ILE A 229 -3.91 -0.88 -53.47
N CYS A 230 -4.77 -1.82 -53.88
CA CYS A 230 -4.76 -2.35 -55.25
C CYS A 230 -5.84 -1.72 -56.16
N HIS A 231 -6.66 -0.82 -55.62
CA HIS A 231 -7.74 -0.11 -56.31
C HIS A 231 -8.79 -1.01 -57.01
N LYS A 232 -8.82 -2.31 -56.70
CA LYS A 232 -9.84 -3.26 -57.19
C LYS A 232 -11.06 -3.26 -56.26
N ARG A 233 -12.26 -3.52 -56.82
CA ARG A 233 -13.52 -3.61 -56.05
C ARG A 233 -13.46 -4.73 -55.02
N ILE A 234 -13.95 -4.47 -53.79
CA ILE A 234 -13.95 -5.44 -52.67
C ILE A 234 -15.00 -6.55 -52.92
N GLY A 235 -16.21 -6.21 -53.35
CA GLY A 235 -17.27 -7.19 -53.62
C GLY A 235 -17.56 -8.10 -52.41
N SER A 236 -17.54 -9.42 -52.62
CA SER A 236 -17.74 -10.46 -51.59
C SER A 236 -16.44 -11.01 -51.00
N SER A 237 -15.29 -10.38 -51.27
CA SER A 237 -13.99 -10.84 -50.78
C SER A 237 -13.80 -10.54 -49.29
N VAL A 238 -12.93 -11.29 -48.62
CA VAL A 238 -12.54 -11.01 -47.22
C VAL A 238 -11.70 -9.73 -47.19
N PHE A 239 -12.13 -8.79 -46.35
CA PHE A 239 -11.52 -7.47 -46.22
C PHE A 239 -11.06 -7.18 -44.79
N ALA A 240 -10.17 -6.20 -44.67
CA ALA A 240 -9.82 -5.52 -43.44
C ALA A 240 -10.20 -4.03 -43.57
N ALA A 241 -10.52 -3.40 -42.45
CA ALA A 241 -10.86 -1.99 -42.40
C ALA A 241 -9.84 -1.25 -41.53
N TYR A 242 -9.31 -0.15 -42.06
CA TYR A 242 -8.43 0.74 -41.32
C TYR A 242 -9.22 1.74 -40.44
N PRO A 243 -8.56 2.41 -39.48
CA PRO A 243 -9.20 3.40 -38.62
C PRO A 243 -9.78 4.63 -39.32
N ASP A 244 -9.38 4.91 -40.56
CA ASP A 244 -9.83 5.99 -41.44
C ASP A 244 -11.00 5.57 -42.36
N ASP A 245 -11.64 4.43 -42.08
CA ASP A 245 -12.72 3.82 -42.87
C ASP A 245 -12.31 3.33 -44.27
N THR A 246 -10.99 3.28 -44.56
CA THR A 246 -10.45 2.69 -45.79
C THR A 246 -10.56 1.17 -45.74
N LEU A 247 -11.17 0.59 -46.77
CA LEU A 247 -11.27 -0.86 -46.92
C LEU A 247 -10.10 -1.39 -47.75
N VAL A 248 -9.56 -2.53 -47.34
CA VAL A 248 -8.52 -3.24 -48.09
C VAL A 248 -8.80 -4.73 -48.14
N HIS A 249 -8.38 -5.37 -49.22
CA HIS A 249 -8.36 -6.84 -49.25
C HIS A 249 -7.49 -7.37 -48.12
N PHE A 250 -7.92 -8.45 -47.48
CA PHE A 250 -7.14 -9.07 -46.40
C PHE A 250 -5.73 -9.46 -46.86
N VAL A 251 -5.57 -9.88 -48.11
CA VAL A 251 -4.26 -10.20 -48.71
C VAL A 251 -3.38 -8.95 -48.87
N CYS A 252 -3.95 -7.81 -49.28
CA CYS A 252 -3.23 -6.55 -49.38
C CYS A 252 -2.81 -6.06 -47.98
N TYR A 253 -3.71 -6.16 -47.00
CA TYR A 253 -3.42 -5.87 -45.59
C TYR A 253 -2.25 -6.71 -45.08
N LYS A 254 -2.30 -8.04 -45.24
CA LYS A 254 -1.26 -8.94 -44.76
C LYS A 254 0.11 -8.60 -45.36
N ARG A 255 0.20 -8.35 -46.67
CA ARG A 255 1.45 -7.92 -47.32
C ARG A 255 2.00 -6.64 -46.71
N THR A 256 1.16 -5.65 -46.41
CA THR A 256 1.62 -4.39 -45.79
C THR A 256 2.14 -4.58 -44.36
N VAL A 257 1.49 -5.45 -43.57
CA VAL A 257 1.91 -5.75 -42.19
C VAL A 257 3.23 -6.52 -42.18
N ASP A 258 3.38 -7.50 -43.07
CA ASP A 258 4.61 -8.28 -43.19
C ASP A 258 5.80 -7.40 -43.62
N THR A 259 5.58 -6.45 -44.55
CA THR A 259 6.61 -5.46 -44.92
C THR A 259 6.92 -4.46 -43.81
N ALA A 260 5.92 -4.01 -43.04
CA ALA A 260 6.14 -3.08 -41.93
C ALA A 260 6.95 -3.72 -40.80
N ASN A 261 6.68 -5.00 -40.49
CA ASN A 261 7.42 -5.76 -39.48
C ASN A 261 8.85 -6.09 -39.93
N ALA A 262 9.09 -6.25 -41.24
CA ALA A 262 10.44 -6.49 -41.78
C ALA A 262 11.35 -5.24 -41.74
N VAL A 263 10.78 -4.04 -41.68
CA VAL A 263 11.53 -2.76 -41.65
C VAL A 263 11.76 -2.24 -40.22
N ALA A 264 11.03 -2.77 -39.23
CA ALA A 264 11.10 -2.34 -37.83
C ALA A 264 12.25 -2.97 -36.99
N PHE A 265 13.20 -3.66 -37.63
CA PHE A 265 14.38 -4.25 -36.98
C PHE A 265 15.66 -3.93 -37.77
N PRO A 266 16.43 -2.92 -37.36
CA PRO A 266 17.89 -2.98 -37.31
C PRO A 266 18.38 -3.46 -35.93
#